data_AF-A0A497AIX7-F1
#
_entry.id   AF-A0A497AIX7-F1
#
_cell.length_a   1.000
_cell.length_b   1.000
_cell.length_c   1.000
_cell.angle_alpha   90.00
_cell.angle_beta   90.00
_cell.angle_gamma   90.00
#
_symmetry.space_group_name_H-M   'P 1'
#
loop_
_entity.id
_entity.type
_entity.pdbx_description
1 polymer ?
#
loop_
_entity_poly.entity_id
_entity_poly.type
_entity_poly.pdbx_seq_one_letter_code
_entity_poly.pdbx_strand_id
1 'polypeptide(L)'
;MRRWVLLGFALLLGLLSITSITYAWGKSLYWKRLDVDITVLPNSDIRIVETWDVVFEGGPFRYGYRFIPMDKLVSITDVAVEGPEGPYAFDEEDSEAPHTFSTEIDEGDFIIWWYFPPIYDEEVVFRLAYTVKGGLRFYEDGDQLWWKAVFPYRDYPVLAS
;
A
#
# COMPACT_ATOMS: atom_id res chain seq x y z
N MET A 1 17.48 -44.79 -47.25
CA MET A 1 18.11 -44.76 -45.91
C MET A 1 18.50 -43.34 -45.45
N ARG A 2 19.10 -42.47 -46.29
CA ARG A 2 19.56 -41.11 -45.89
C ARG A 2 18.46 -40.08 -45.57
N ARG A 3 17.22 -40.26 -46.07
CA ARG A 3 16.07 -39.36 -45.81
C ARG A 3 15.38 -39.61 -44.47
N TRP A 4 15.52 -40.81 -43.91
CA TRP A 4 14.86 -41.21 -42.65
C TRP A 4 15.71 -40.83 -41.42
N VAL A 5 17.04 -40.76 -41.58
CA VAL A 5 17.97 -40.24 -40.56
C VAL A 5 17.79 -38.72 -40.35
N LEU A 6 17.50 -37.97 -41.42
CA LEU A 6 17.24 -36.52 -41.36
C LEU A 6 15.90 -36.18 -40.67
N LEU A 7 14.88 -37.03 -40.84
CA LEU A 7 13.59 -36.89 -40.16
C LEU A 7 13.70 -37.21 -38.66
N GLY A 8 14.50 -38.20 -38.28
CA GLY A 8 14.79 -38.50 -36.88
C GLY A 8 15.56 -37.39 -36.18
N PHE A 9 16.48 -36.72 -36.88
CA PHE A 9 17.26 -35.61 -36.33
C PHE A 9 16.43 -34.32 -36.17
N ALA A 10 15.50 -34.06 -37.11
CA ALA A 10 14.55 -32.95 -37.00
C ALA A 10 13.52 -33.15 -35.87
N LEU A 11 13.12 -34.39 -35.59
CA LEU A 11 12.22 -34.70 -34.47
C LEU A 11 12.92 -34.59 -33.11
N LEU A 12 14.23 -34.89 -33.05
CA LEU A 12 15.02 -34.74 -31.82
C LEU A 12 15.33 -33.27 -31.47
N LEU A 13 15.46 -32.38 -32.47
CA LEU A 13 15.64 -30.94 -32.24
C LEU A 13 14.35 -30.22 -31.80
N GLY A 14 13.17 -30.77 -32.12
CA GLY A 14 11.88 -30.19 -31.71
C GLY A 14 11.53 -30.43 -30.24
N LEU A 15 12.11 -31.46 -29.60
CA LEU A 15 11.85 -31.81 -28.20
C LEU A 15 12.73 -31.07 -27.17
N LEU A 16 13.66 -30.23 -27.63
CA LEU A 16 14.53 -29.41 -26.77
C LEU A 16 14.10 -27.93 -26.70
N SER A 17 12.84 -27.64 -27.04
CA SER A 17 12.19 -26.38 -26.66
C SER A 17 11.85 -26.42 -25.18
N ILE A 18 12.88 -26.40 -24.33
CA ILE A 18 12.75 -26.10 -22.92
C ILE A 18 12.19 -24.67 -22.89
N THR A 19 10.89 -24.55 -22.67
CA THR A 19 10.28 -23.28 -22.31
C THR A 19 10.99 -22.83 -21.04
N SER A 20 11.86 -21.82 -21.16
CA SER A 20 12.40 -21.14 -19.99
C SER A 20 11.20 -20.68 -19.18
N ILE A 21 10.96 -21.32 -18.04
CA ILE A 21 10.10 -20.75 -17.01
C ILE A 21 10.87 -19.51 -16.57
N THR A 22 10.55 -18.37 -17.16
CA THR A 22 10.95 -17.09 -16.61
C THR A 22 10.25 -17.00 -15.27
N TYR A 23 10.96 -17.38 -14.19
CA TYR A 23 10.62 -16.89 -12.87
C TYR A 23 10.81 -15.38 -12.97
N ALA A 24 9.72 -14.66 -13.24
CA ALA A 24 9.67 -13.27 -12.90
C ALA A 24 9.99 -13.21 -11.41
N TRP A 25 11.17 -12.72 -11.07
CA TRP A 25 11.45 -12.28 -9.71
C TRP A 25 10.47 -11.13 -9.48
N GLY A 26 9.27 -11.47 -9.00
CA GLY A 26 8.25 -10.50 -8.68
C GLY A 26 8.78 -9.63 -7.54
N LYS A 27 8.58 -8.32 -7.65
CA LYS A 27 8.78 -7.44 -6.51
C LYS A 27 7.65 -7.69 -5.49
N SER A 28 7.97 -7.82 -4.22
CA SER A 28 7.04 -8.00 -3.11
C SER A 28 7.33 -6.97 -2.01
N LEU A 29 6.38 -6.78 -1.11
CA LEU A 29 6.63 -6.06 0.13
C LEU A 29 5.88 -6.74 1.27
N TYR A 30 6.20 -6.36 2.50
CA TYR A 30 5.38 -6.67 3.67
C TYR A 30 5.55 -5.59 4.73
N TRP A 31 4.53 -5.42 5.56
CA TRP A 31 4.68 -4.62 6.78
C TRP A 31 5.35 -5.47 7.83
N LYS A 32 6.59 -5.14 8.16
CA LYS A 32 7.28 -5.70 9.32
C LYS A 32 6.54 -5.31 10.60
N ARG A 33 6.10 -4.05 10.67
CA ARG A 33 5.23 -3.55 11.75
C ARG A 33 4.28 -2.49 11.23
N LEU A 34 3.04 -2.52 11.72
CA LEU A 34 2.02 -1.50 11.46
C LEU A 34 1.41 -1.06 12.80
N ASP A 35 1.83 0.10 13.28
CA ASP A 35 1.29 0.71 14.50
C ASP A 35 0.26 1.77 14.16
N VAL A 36 -0.82 1.83 14.92
CA VAL A 36 -1.88 2.85 14.76
C VAL A 36 -2.23 3.47 16.11
N ASP A 37 -1.88 4.74 16.26
CA ASP A 37 -2.29 5.56 17.39
C ASP A 37 -3.63 6.22 17.09
N ILE A 38 -4.58 6.05 18.01
CA ILE A 38 -5.95 6.57 17.91
C ILE A 38 -6.19 7.51 19.08
N THR A 39 -6.41 8.78 18.79
CA THR A 39 -6.72 9.80 19.81
C THR A 39 -8.10 10.38 19.55
N VAL A 40 -9.02 10.22 20.51
CA VAL A 40 -10.32 10.91 20.47
C VAL A 40 -10.13 12.35 20.94
N LEU A 41 -10.50 13.31 20.11
CA LEU A 41 -10.38 14.74 20.38
C LEU A 41 -11.60 15.27 21.15
N PRO A 42 -11.50 16.41 21.85
CA PRO A 42 -12.62 16.98 22.62
C PRO A 42 -13.89 17.27 21.82
N ASN A 43 -13.76 17.45 20.50
CA ASN A 43 -14.88 17.67 19.58
C ASN A 43 -15.44 16.38 18.96
N SER A 44 -15.04 15.21 19.47
CA SER A 44 -15.44 13.87 18.96
C SER A 44 -14.86 13.47 17.60
N ASP A 45 -13.99 14.30 17.01
CA ASP A 45 -13.15 13.87 15.89
C ASP A 45 -12.06 12.92 16.40
N ILE A 46 -11.51 12.09 15.51
CA ILE A 46 -10.49 11.11 15.86
C ILE A 46 -9.21 11.46 15.11
N ARG A 47 -8.11 11.73 15.83
CA ARG A 47 -6.78 11.84 15.21
C ARG A 47 -6.19 10.45 15.09
N ILE A 48 -5.82 10.09 13.86
CA ILE A 48 -5.13 8.85 13.53
C ILE A 48 -3.68 9.17 13.17
N VAL A 49 -2.76 8.39 13.71
CA VAL A 49 -1.36 8.35 13.27
C VAL A 49 -1.00 6.90 13.02
N GLU A 50 -0.66 6.57 11.77
CA GLU A 50 -0.19 5.25 11.38
C GLU A 50 1.33 5.28 11.15
N THR A 51 2.06 4.33 11.72
CA THR A 51 3.51 4.12 11.46
C THR A 51 3.70 2.80 10.75
N TRP A 52 4.21 2.89 9.52
CA TRP A 52 4.34 1.77 8.59
C TRP A 52 5.82 1.43 8.44
N ASP A 53 6.27 0.37 9.10
CA ASP A 53 7.60 -0.22 8.91
C ASP A 53 7.51 -1.29 7.80
N VAL A 54 7.96 -0.92 6.60
CA VAL A 54 7.75 -1.69 5.36
C VAL A 54 9.08 -2.23 4.86
N VAL A 55 9.12 -3.52 4.57
CA VAL A 55 10.24 -4.17 3.88
C VAL A 55 9.85 -4.39 2.43
N PHE A 56 10.65 -3.84 1.52
CA PHE A 56 10.54 -4.03 0.08
C PHE A 56 11.53 -5.10 -0.38
N GLU A 57 11.08 -6.00 -1.25
CA GLU A 57 11.89 -7.05 -1.88
C GLU A 57 11.78 -6.91 -3.40
N GLY A 58 12.92 -6.81 -4.09
CA GLY A 58 13.00 -6.40 -5.48
C GLY A 58 12.69 -4.91 -5.67
N GLY A 59 12.17 -4.51 -6.84
CA GLY A 59 11.81 -3.13 -7.14
C GLY A 59 11.79 -2.81 -8.64
N PRO A 60 11.64 -1.53 -9.02
CA PRO A 60 11.44 -0.39 -8.12
C PRO A 60 10.03 -0.31 -7.57
N PHE A 61 9.93 0.10 -6.31
CA PHE A 61 8.72 0.69 -5.74
C PHE A 61 8.83 2.22 -5.82
N ARG A 62 7.72 2.89 -6.08
CA ARG A 62 7.70 4.35 -6.30
C ARG A 62 6.57 5.07 -5.58
N TYR A 63 5.63 4.31 -5.03
CA TYR A 63 4.48 4.84 -4.33
C TYR A 63 3.97 3.82 -3.31
N GLY A 64 3.22 4.33 -2.34
CA GLY A 64 2.32 3.56 -1.51
C GLY A 64 0.93 4.18 -1.53
N TYR A 65 -0.04 3.44 -1.01
CA TYR A 65 -1.42 3.88 -0.96
C TYR A 65 -2.12 3.41 0.32
N ARG A 66 -3.17 4.13 0.71
CA ARG A 66 -4.05 3.81 1.84
C ARG A 66 -5.51 4.00 1.46
N PHE A 67 -6.27 2.90 1.40
CA PHE A 67 -7.72 2.91 1.17
C PHE A 67 -8.52 2.96 2.47
N ILE A 68 -9.30 4.02 2.69
CA ILE A 68 -10.10 4.19 3.91
C ILE A 68 -11.59 4.18 3.54
N PRO A 69 -12.34 3.11 3.90
CA PRO A 69 -13.78 3.06 3.62
C PRO A 69 -14.54 4.17 4.32
N MET A 70 -15.32 4.93 3.55
CA MET A 70 -16.08 6.07 4.04
C MET A 70 -17.52 5.70 4.48
N ASP A 71 -17.93 4.44 4.38
CA ASP A 71 -19.31 3.97 4.64
C ASP A 71 -19.83 4.25 6.05
N LYS A 72 -18.92 4.46 7.01
CA LYS A 72 -19.24 4.82 8.39
C LYS A 72 -18.64 6.14 8.84
N LEU A 73 -18.02 6.89 7.94
CA LEU A 73 -17.31 8.14 8.21
C LEU A 73 -18.05 9.32 7.54
N VAL A 74 -17.76 10.54 7.99
CA VAL A 74 -18.29 11.77 7.39
C VAL A 74 -17.26 12.40 6.46
N SER A 75 -16.03 12.58 6.94
CA SER A 75 -14.92 13.10 6.15
C SER A 75 -13.57 12.75 6.79
N ILE A 76 -12.51 12.88 6.00
CA ILE A 76 -11.13 12.82 6.45
C ILE A 76 -10.46 14.15 6.10
N THR A 77 -9.73 14.74 7.05
CA THR A 77 -9.08 16.04 6.91
C THR A 77 -7.66 16.01 7.49
N ASP A 78 -6.91 17.10 7.28
CA ASP A 78 -5.60 17.33 7.93
C ASP A 78 -4.60 16.18 7.69
N VAL A 79 -4.59 15.68 6.44
CA VAL A 79 -3.71 14.61 5.98
C VAL A 79 -2.28 15.13 5.91
N ALA A 80 -1.37 14.36 6.47
CA ALA A 80 0.07 14.55 6.38
C ALA A 80 0.74 13.20 6.16
N VAL A 81 1.77 13.20 5.31
CA VAL A 81 2.60 12.03 5.03
C VAL A 81 4.06 12.40 5.30
N GLU A 82 4.80 11.49 5.91
CA GLU A 82 6.23 11.61 6.18
C GLU A 82 6.93 10.32 5.73
N GLY A 83 7.98 10.46 4.91
CA GLY A 83 8.89 9.38 4.54
C GLY A 83 10.21 9.46 5.31
N PRO A 84 11.20 8.63 4.96
CA PRO A 84 12.46 8.56 5.71
C PRO A 84 13.28 9.87 5.66
N GLU A 85 13.11 10.67 4.60
CA GLU A 85 13.70 12.01 4.44
C GLU A 85 12.93 13.15 5.13
N GLY A 86 11.71 12.89 5.61
CA GLY A 86 10.84 13.90 6.25
C GLY A 86 9.49 14.10 5.57
N PRO A 87 8.81 15.24 5.85
CA PRO A 87 7.45 15.50 5.40
C PRO A 87 7.32 15.61 3.88
N TYR A 88 6.25 15.04 3.32
CA TYR A 88 5.93 15.11 1.90
C TYR A 88 5.01 16.30 1.61
N ALA A 89 5.15 16.89 0.43
CA ALA A 89 4.32 18.01 0.00
C ALA A 89 2.97 17.51 -0.54
N PHE A 90 1.88 18.20 -0.21
CA PHE A 90 0.60 17.92 -0.85
C PHE A 90 0.64 18.38 -2.31
N ASP A 91 0.24 17.49 -3.22
CA ASP A 91 0.18 17.73 -4.66
C ASP A 91 -1.25 17.50 -5.15
N GLU A 92 -1.97 18.59 -5.36
CA GLU A 92 -3.37 18.58 -5.81
C GLU A 92 -3.52 18.08 -7.26
N GLU A 93 -2.47 18.23 -8.09
CA GLU A 93 -2.49 17.79 -9.48
C GLU A 93 -2.18 16.30 -9.64
N ASP A 94 -1.78 15.63 -8.55
CA ASP A 94 -1.33 14.24 -8.52
C ASP A 94 -0.27 13.95 -9.60
N SER A 95 0.79 14.77 -9.62
CA SER A 95 1.86 14.67 -10.64
C SER A 95 2.76 13.43 -10.49
N GLU A 96 2.51 12.61 -9.46
CA GLU A 96 3.32 11.47 -9.03
C GLU A 96 4.79 11.83 -8.73
N ALA A 97 5.08 13.11 -8.48
CA ALA A 97 6.43 13.55 -8.19
C ALA A 97 6.95 12.95 -6.87
N PRO A 98 8.22 12.49 -6.79
CA PRO A 98 8.77 12.02 -5.53
C PRO A 98 8.67 13.06 -4.41
N HIS A 99 8.49 12.59 -3.18
CA HIS A 99 8.30 13.41 -1.97
C HIS A 99 6.99 14.21 -1.96
N THR A 100 5.98 13.74 -2.70
CA THR A 100 4.63 14.30 -2.66
C THR A 100 3.60 13.27 -2.23
N PHE A 101 2.43 13.75 -1.83
CA PHE A 101 1.25 12.93 -1.61
C PHE A 101 0.02 13.64 -2.17
N SER A 102 -0.97 12.86 -2.57
CA SER A 102 -2.26 13.33 -3.05
C SER A 102 -3.37 12.58 -2.32
N THR A 103 -4.60 13.11 -2.41
CA THR A 103 -5.77 12.46 -1.82
C THR A 103 -6.93 12.53 -2.78
N GLU A 104 -7.70 11.45 -2.87
CA GLU A 104 -8.89 11.39 -3.70
C GLU A 104 -10.01 10.60 -3.01
N ILE A 105 -11.22 10.69 -3.58
CA ILE A 105 -12.33 9.82 -3.22
C ILE A 105 -12.70 9.04 -4.47
N ASP A 106 -12.53 7.73 -4.43
CA ASP A 106 -12.90 6.82 -5.51
C ASP A 106 -13.65 5.61 -4.95
N GLU A 107 -14.68 5.15 -5.66
CA GLU A 107 -15.56 4.02 -5.29
C GLU A 107 -16.06 3.96 -3.82
N GLY A 108 -16.08 5.09 -3.11
CA GLY A 108 -16.50 5.17 -1.69
C GLY A 108 -15.38 5.00 -0.67
N ASP A 109 -14.14 4.89 -1.13
CA ASP A 109 -12.93 4.96 -0.32
C ASP A 109 -12.30 6.36 -0.41
N PHE A 110 -11.77 6.84 0.71
CA PHE A 110 -10.82 7.95 0.71
C PHE A 110 -9.42 7.36 0.56
N ILE A 111 -8.69 7.81 -0.46
CA ILE A 111 -7.39 7.25 -0.82
C ILE A 111 -6.31 8.29 -0.55
N ILE A 112 -5.26 7.87 0.14
CA ILE A 112 -4.02 8.64 0.28
C ILE A 112 -2.96 7.95 -0.57
N TRP A 113 -2.47 8.65 -1.60
CA TRP A 113 -1.32 8.23 -2.39
C TRP A 113 -0.09 8.99 -1.92
N TRP A 114 1.06 8.33 -1.82
CA TRP A 114 2.33 9.02 -1.59
C TRP A 114 3.41 8.44 -2.47
N TYR A 115 4.26 9.32 -2.99
CA TYR A 115 5.24 9.02 -4.02
C TYR A 115 6.64 9.26 -3.49
N PHE A 116 7.54 8.33 -3.78
CA PHE A 116 8.91 8.33 -3.28
C PHE A 116 9.90 7.96 -4.39
N PRO A 117 11.19 8.32 -4.25
CA PRO A 117 12.23 7.87 -5.17
C PRO A 117 12.24 6.34 -5.27
N PRO A 118 12.75 5.76 -6.37
CA PRO A 118 12.79 4.31 -6.54
C PRO A 118 13.43 3.58 -5.35
N ILE A 119 12.67 2.73 -4.66
CA ILE A 119 13.16 1.86 -3.58
C ILE A 119 13.37 0.44 -4.13
N TYR A 120 14.48 -0.19 -3.70
CA TYR A 120 14.83 -1.58 -4.00
C TYR A 120 15.38 -2.26 -2.75
N ASP A 121 14.89 -3.46 -2.43
CA ASP A 121 15.49 -4.34 -1.41
C ASP A 121 15.84 -3.62 -0.09
N GLU A 122 14.90 -2.82 0.43
CA GLU A 122 15.14 -1.88 1.54
C GLU A 122 13.98 -1.89 2.55
N GLU A 123 14.30 -1.60 3.81
CA GLU A 123 13.33 -1.38 4.88
C GLU A 123 13.16 0.13 5.11
N VAL A 124 11.93 0.63 4.99
CA VAL A 124 11.61 2.06 5.09
C VAL A 124 10.39 2.27 5.99
N VAL A 125 10.45 3.33 6.80
CA VAL A 125 9.34 3.77 7.65
C VAL A 125 8.62 4.94 7.01
N PHE A 126 7.30 4.81 6.87
CA PHE A 126 6.39 5.91 6.53
C PHE A 126 5.50 6.23 7.72
N ARG A 127 5.10 7.50 7.87
CA ARG A 127 4.06 7.92 8.81
C ARG A 127 2.95 8.64 8.09
N LEU A 128 1.72 8.24 8.35
CA LEU A 128 0.52 8.90 7.86
C LEU A 128 -0.23 9.45 9.07
N ALA A 129 -0.69 10.69 8.98
CA ALA A 129 -1.49 11.29 10.04
C ALA A 129 -2.67 12.07 9.46
N TYR A 130 -3.86 11.84 9.99
CA TYR A 130 -5.09 12.46 9.47
C TYR A 130 -6.20 12.47 10.53
N THR A 131 -7.17 13.34 10.33
CA THR A 131 -8.31 13.54 11.24
C THR A 131 -9.56 12.91 10.62
N VAL A 132 -10.19 12.02 11.35
CA VAL A 132 -11.40 11.30 10.93
C VAL A 132 -12.61 11.92 11.62
N LYS A 133 -13.61 12.30 10.83
CA LYS A 133 -14.88 12.88 11.32
C LYS A 133 -16.00 11.86 11.20
N GLY A 134 -16.89 11.84 12.19
CA GLY A 134 -18.04 10.92 12.23
C GLY A 134 -17.70 9.46 12.58
N GLY A 135 -16.43 9.17 12.92
CA GLY A 135 -16.00 7.86 13.37
C GLY A 135 -16.42 7.53 14.81
N LEU A 136 -16.91 8.49 15.59
CA LEU A 136 -17.48 8.28 16.92
C LEU A 136 -19.01 8.44 16.87
N ARG A 137 -19.74 7.48 17.42
CA ARG A 137 -21.21 7.46 17.48
C ARG A 137 -21.68 7.32 18.91
N PHE A 138 -22.76 8.02 19.23
CA PHE A 138 -23.35 8.06 20.57
C PHE A 138 -24.72 7.36 20.53
N TYR A 139 -24.91 6.37 21.38
CA TYR A 139 -26.17 5.65 21.55
C TYR A 139 -26.58 5.67 23.03
N GLU A 140 -27.87 5.40 23.32
CA GLU A 140 -28.38 5.36 24.69
C GLU A 140 -27.65 4.33 25.57
N ASP A 141 -27.25 3.20 24.96
CA ASP A 141 -26.55 2.10 25.64
C ASP A 141 -25.02 2.24 25.64
N GLY A 142 -24.47 3.30 25.04
CA GLY A 142 -23.04 3.60 25.03
C GLY A 142 -22.49 4.12 23.70
N ASP A 143 -21.21 4.47 23.73
CA ASP A 143 -20.52 5.08 22.60
C ASP A 143 -19.77 4.02 21.78
N GLN A 144 -19.69 4.24 20.47
CA GLN A 144 -18.99 3.37 19.53
C GLN A 144 -17.96 4.15 18.74
N LEU A 145 -16.69 3.72 18.84
CA LEU A 145 -15.62 4.15 17.96
C LEU A 145 -15.51 3.18 16.77
N TRP A 146 -15.67 3.71 15.56
CA TRP A 146 -15.53 2.98 14.32
C TRP A 146 -14.19 3.30 13.65
N TRP A 147 -13.21 2.44 13.89
CA TRP A 147 -11.91 2.50 13.24
C TRP A 147 -11.29 1.11 13.13
N LYS A 148 -10.73 0.77 11.96
CA LYS A 148 -10.01 -0.49 11.76
C LYS A 148 -8.51 -0.18 11.70
N ALA A 149 -7.83 -0.35 12.84
CA ALA A 149 -6.40 -0.05 12.99
C ALA A 149 -5.54 -0.84 11.99
N VAL A 150 -5.58 -2.17 12.05
CA VAL A 150 -4.95 -3.01 11.03
C VAL A 150 -6.00 -3.31 9.94
N PHE A 151 -5.91 -2.60 8.83
CA PHE A 151 -6.94 -2.63 7.79
C PHE A 151 -6.98 -3.99 7.05
N PRO A 152 -8.17 -4.57 6.82
CA PRO A 152 -8.30 -5.94 6.36
C PRO A 152 -8.02 -6.13 4.86
N TYR A 153 -8.21 -5.08 4.06
CA TYR A 153 -7.97 -5.09 2.61
C TYR A 153 -6.54 -4.61 2.33
N ARG A 154 -5.66 -5.56 2.00
CA ARG A 154 -4.24 -5.30 1.73
C ARG A 154 -3.68 -6.40 0.84
N ASP A 155 -2.78 -6.01 -0.06
CA ASP A 155 -2.13 -6.96 -0.99
C ASP A 155 -1.08 -7.84 -0.30
N TYR A 156 -0.56 -7.38 0.84
CA TYR A 156 0.62 -7.94 1.51
C TYR A 156 0.39 -8.18 3.02
N PRO A 157 1.17 -9.06 3.67
CA PRO A 157 0.98 -9.38 5.08
C PRO A 157 1.51 -8.29 6.02
N VAL A 158 0.92 -8.23 7.22
CA VAL A 158 1.41 -7.48 8.38
C VAL A 158 1.94 -8.49 9.38
N LEU A 159 3.22 -8.41 9.73
CA LEU A 159 3.88 -9.38 10.60
C LEU A 159 3.74 -9.04 12.09
N ALA A 160 3.62 -7.76 12.43
CA ALA A 160 3.42 -7.27 13.80
C ALA A 160 2.58 -5.98 13.85
N SER A 161 1.89 -5.77 14.97
CA SER A 161 1.15 -4.56 15.35
C SER A 161 1.15 -4.46 16.88
#